data_AF-A0A533S799-F1
#
_entry.id   AF-A0A533S799-F1
#
_cell.length_a   1.000
_cell.length_b   1.000
_cell.length_c   1.000
_cell.angle_alpha   90.00
_cell.angle_beta   90.00
_cell.angle_gamma   90.00
#
_symmetry.space_group_name_H-M   'P 1'
#
loop_
_entity.id
_entity.type
_entity.pdbx_description
1 polymer ?
#
loop_
_entity_poly.entity_id
_entity_poly.type
_entity_poly.pdbx_seq_one_letter_code
_entity_poly.pdbx_strand_id
1 'polypeptide(L)'
;MYGLIILLLIVAQPAFAQQPAWYLLSRDDGCVDLKILVKAERLPRLPVSPEDFASMLRERGEEVTVGPLADSPAELSGKVVQVTIGNGRAPVFVTEDICRTIGQGS
;
A
#
# COMPACT_ATOMS: atom_id res chain seq x y z
N MET A 1 -48.08 30.79 7.61
CA MET A 1 -48.16 29.38 7.20
C MET A 1 -46.73 28.90 7.00
N TYR A 2 -46.26 28.03 7.91
CA TYR A 2 -44.93 27.45 7.89
C TYR A 2 -44.90 26.30 6.89
N GLY A 3 -43.98 26.33 5.93
CA GLY A 3 -43.76 25.26 4.96
C GLY A 3 -42.26 25.05 4.77
N LEU A 4 -41.67 24.32 5.72
CA LEU A 4 -40.24 24.00 5.80
C LEU A 4 -39.85 23.10 4.61
N ILE A 5 -39.01 23.59 3.71
CA ILE A 5 -38.39 22.77 2.65
C ILE A 5 -37.18 22.08 3.26
N ILE A 6 -37.35 20.80 3.62
CA ILE A 6 -36.24 19.92 4.03
C ILE A 6 -35.58 19.41 2.76
N LEU A 7 -34.49 20.08 2.36
CA LEU A 7 -33.60 19.63 1.30
C LEU A 7 -32.75 18.48 1.85
N LEU A 8 -33.17 17.24 1.57
CA LEU A 8 -32.41 16.02 1.84
C LEU A 8 -31.17 16.00 0.94
N LEU A 9 -30.08 16.59 1.43
CA LEU A 9 -28.73 16.35 0.93
C LEU A 9 -28.32 14.94 1.34
N ILE A 10 -28.74 13.96 0.53
CA ILE A 10 -28.16 12.62 0.52
C ILE A 10 -26.75 12.80 -0.01
N VAL A 11 -25.81 13.08 0.90
CA VAL A 11 -24.38 12.98 0.63
C VAL A 11 -24.13 11.49 0.34
N ALA A 12 -24.09 11.16 -0.95
CA ALA A 12 -23.55 9.91 -1.42
C ALA A 12 -22.10 9.86 -0.93
N GLN A 13 -21.88 9.18 0.20
CA GLN A 13 -20.54 8.85 0.64
C GLN A 13 -19.94 8.04 -0.51
N PRO A 14 -18.82 8.48 -1.12
CA PRO A 14 -18.19 7.68 -2.14
C PRO A 14 -17.92 6.33 -1.50
N ALA A 15 -18.48 5.28 -2.08
CA ALA A 15 -18.12 3.92 -1.77
C ALA A 15 -16.62 3.81 -2.06
N PHE A 16 -15.79 4.07 -1.04
CA PHE A 16 -14.42 3.63 -1.01
C PHE A 16 -14.53 2.10 -1.09
N ALA A 17 -14.54 1.59 -2.32
CA ALA A 17 -14.17 0.22 -2.60
C ALA A 17 -12.90 0.00 -1.77
N GLN A 18 -13.00 -0.84 -0.74
CA GLN A 18 -11.93 -1.05 0.24
C GLN A 18 -10.69 -1.46 -0.53
N GLN A 19 -9.83 -0.50 -0.85
CA GLN A 19 -8.55 -0.79 -1.46
C GLN A 19 -7.80 -1.66 -0.47
N PRO A 20 -7.15 -2.73 -0.92
CA PRO A 20 -6.43 -3.61 -0.02
C PRO A 20 -5.43 -2.78 0.80
N ALA A 21 -5.52 -2.88 2.12
CA ALA A 21 -4.56 -2.23 3.00
C ALA A 21 -3.20 -2.89 2.80
N TRP A 22 -2.21 -2.09 2.40
CA TRP A 22 -0.84 -2.54 2.15
C TRP A 22 0.05 -2.26 3.35
N TYR A 23 0.96 -3.19 3.60
CA TYR A 23 1.98 -3.14 4.64
C TYR A 23 3.34 -3.44 4.03
N LEU A 24 4.40 -3.05 4.71
CA LEU A 24 5.74 -3.50 4.39
C LEU A 24 6.05 -4.79 5.15
N LEU A 25 6.74 -5.72 4.51
CA LEU A 25 7.32 -6.88 5.17
C LEU A 25 8.75 -6.54 5.65
N SER A 26 8.92 -6.40 6.95
CA SER A 26 10.19 -6.36 7.67
C SER A 26 10.62 -7.77 8.04
N ARG A 27 11.93 -8.05 7.95
CA ARG A 27 12.49 -9.33 8.36
C ARG A 27 12.46 -9.51 9.88
N ASP A 28 12.65 -8.43 10.62
CA ASP A 28 12.80 -8.46 12.08
C ASP A 28 11.44 -8.24 12.79
N ASP A 29 10.60 -7.37 12.23
CA ASP A 29 9.35 -6.92 12.87
C ASP A 29 8.08 -7.52 12.23
N GLY A 30 8.22 -8.35 11.19
CA GLY A 30 7.08 -8.82 10.41
C GLY A 30 6.42 -7.69 9.63
N CYS A 31 5.10 -7.54 9.68
CA CYS A 31 4.45 -6.47 8.92
C CYS A 31 4.53 -5.12 9.63
N VAL A 32 4.92 -4.10 8.88
CA VAL A 32 5.02 -2.74 9.37
C VAL A 32 4.24 -1.76 8.51
N ASP A 33 3.75 -0.68 9.12
CA ASP A 33 2.96 0.36 8.46
C ASP A 33 3.82 1.14 7.43
N LEU A 34 3.21 1.49 6.29
CA LEU A 34 3.85 2.26 5.22
C LEU A 34 4.37 3.64 5.66
N LYS A 35 3.93 4.17 6.81
CA LYS A 35 4.45 5.42 7.41
C LYS A 35 5.96 5.37 7.61
N ILE A 36 6.54 4.18 7.78
CA ILE A 36 7.99 4.02 7.88
C ILE A 36 8.68 4.45 6.58
N LEU A 37 8.08 4.16 5.41
CA LEU A 37 8.60 4.63 4.12
C LEU A 37 8.59 6.14 3.99
N VAL A 38 7.57 6.82 4.53
CA VAL A 38 7.47 8.28 4.44
C VAL A 38 8.69 8.93 5.07
N LYS A 39 9.11 8.43 6.23
CA LYS A 39 10.30 8.93 6.92
C LYS A 39 11.59 8.47 6.26
N ALA A 40 11.69 7.18 5.90
CA ALA A 40 12.91 6.60 5.32
C ALA A 40 13.25 7.18 3.94
N GLU A 41 12.24 7.33 3.07
CA GLU A 41 12.37 7.81 1.70
C GLU A 41 12.03 9.30 1.53
N ARG A 42 11.73 10.00 2.63
CA ARG A 42 11.28 11.41 2.63
C ARG A 42 10.14 11.65 1.64
N LEU A 43 9.11 10.80 1.68
CA LEU A 43 7.97 10.89 0.75
C LEU A 43 7.12 12.13 1.05
N PRO A 44 6.48 12.74 0.02
CA PRO A 44 5.61 13.90 0.24
C PRO A 44 4.31 13.54 0.97
N ARG A 45 3.89 12.27 0.89
CA ARG A 45 2.71 11.71 1.53
C ARG A 45 2.87 10.20 1.72
N LEU A 46 1.94 9.59 2.45
CA LEU A 46 1.82 8.13 2.54
C LEU A 46 1.43 7.54 1.16
N PRO A 47 2.12 6.50 0.67
CA PRO A 47 1.68 5.78 -0.51
C PRO A 47 0.47 4.90 -0.19
N VAL A 48 -0.46 4.78 -1.14
CA VAL A 48 -1.67 3.94 -0.99
C VAL A 48 -1.50 2.53 -1.59
N SER A 49 -0.48 2.31 -2.41
CA SER A 49 -0.13 1.02 -3.00
C SER A 49 1.36 0.93 -3.36
N PRO A 50 1.89 -0.26 -3.71
CA PRO A 50 3.25 -0.42 -4.22
C PRO A 50 3.50 0.39 -5.49
N GLU A 51 2.52 0.47 -6.39
CA GLU A 51 2.59 1.24 -7.63
C GLU A 51 2.61 2.75 -7.37
N ASP A 52 1.82 3.22 -6.40
CA ASP A 52 1.82 4.63 -5.98
C ASP A 52 3.18 5.03 -5.39
N PHE A 53 3.75 4.18 -4.53
CA PHE A 53 5.12 4.35 -4.04
C PHE A 53 6.14 4.39 -5.19
N ALA A 54 6.05 3.45 -6.14
CA ALA A 54 6.94 3.43 -7.29
C ALA A 54 6.78 4.67 -8.18
N SER A 55 5.57 5.19 -8.37
CA SER A 55 5.32 6.43 -9.10
C SER A 55 6.03 7.62 -8.44
N MET A 56 5.90 7.77 -7.12
CA MET A 56 6.57 8.84 -6.37
C MET A 56 8.09 8.81 -6.53
N LEU A 57 8.68 7.62 -6.59
CA LEU A 57 10.12 7.47 -6.78
C LEU A 57 10.54 7.77 -8.22
N ARG A 58 9.78 7.29 -9.22
CA ARG A 58 10.04 7.60 -10.63
C ARG A 58 9.93 9.10 -10.93
N GLU A 59 8.99 9.79 -10.31
CA GLU A 59 8.86 11.26 -10.40
C GLU A 59 10.11 12.01 -9.90
N ARG A 60 10.95 11.35 -9.09
CA ARG A 60 12.23 11.87 -8.59
C ARG A 60 13.43 11.47 -9.46
N GLY A 61 13.20 10.75 -10.55
CA GLY A 61 14.24 10.25 -11.44
C GLY A 61 14.86 8.92 -11.01
N GLU A 62 14.27 8.20 -10.05
CA GLU A 62 14.73 6.86 -9.67
C GLU A 62 14.28 5.81 -10.69
N GLU A 63 15.16 4.85 -10.98
CA GLU A 63 14.80 3.66 -11.73
C GLU A 63 14.08 2.67 -10.80
N VAL A 64 12.80 2.39 -11.07
CA VAL A 64 11.97 1.55 -10.20
C VAL A 64 11.17 0.53 -10.99
N THR A 65 11.26 -0.72 -10.57
CA THR A 65 10.49 -1.86 -11.10
C THR A 65 9.55 -2.37 -10.02
N VAL A 66 8.31 -2.67 -10.39
CA VAL A 66 7.30 -3.28 -9.51
C VAL A 66 7.00 -4.66 -10.08
N GLY A 67 7.08 -5.70 -9.27
CA GLY A 67 6.84 -7.06 -9.71
C GLY A 67 6.54 -8.02 -8.56
N PRO A 68 6.23 -9.29 -8.88
CA PRO A 68 6.11 -10.32 -7.86
C PRO A 68 7.45 -10.49 -7.13
N LEU A 69 7.39 -10.94 -5.88
CA LEU A 69 8.58 -11.40 -5.18
C LEU A 69 9.15 -12.62 -5.92
N ALA A 70 10.48 -12.67 -6.10
CA ALA A 70 11.13 -13.79 -6.78
C ALA A 70 10.73 -15.13 -6.12
N ASP A 71 10.48 -16.15 -6.95
CA ASP A 71 10.08 -17.50 -6.54
C ASP A 71 8.78 -17.58 -5.70
N SER A 72 7.94 -16.53 -5.70
CA SER A 72 6.68 -16.55 -4.97
C SER A 72 5.66 -17.51 -5.60
N PRO A 73 4.95 -18.33 -4.82
CA PRO A 73 3.82 -19.14 -5.30
C PRO A 73 2.76 -18.28 -6.00
N ALA A 74 2.07 -18.86 -7.00
CA ALA A 74 1.02 -18.17 -7.75
C ALA A 74 -0.13 -17.64 -6.85
N GLU A 75 -0.37 -18.31 -5.71
CA GLU A 75 -1.37 -17.92 -4.70
C GLU A 75 -1.07 -16.56 -4.03
N LEU A 76 0.19 -16.11 -4.07
CA LEU A 76 0.63 -14.82 -3.53
C LEU A 76 0.63 -13.70 -4.57
N SER A 77 0.31 -14.02 -5.83
CA SER A 77 0.26 -13.04 -6.91
C SER A 77 -0.77 -11.95 -6.61
N GLY A 78 -0.35 -10.68 -6.72
CA GLY A 78 -1.18 -9.52 -6.37
C GLY A 78 -1.38 -9.28 -4.86
N LYS A 79 -0.81 -10.13 -4.01
CA LYS A 79 -0.83 -10.00 -2.54
C LYS A 79 0.54 -9.68 -1.96
N VAL A 80 1.59 -10.14 -2.63
CA VAL A 80 2.98 -9.87 -2.29
C VAL A 80 3.67 -9.27 -3.51
N VAL A 81 4.19 -8.06 -3.36
CA VAL A 81 4.78 -7.28 -4.43
C VAL A 81 6.11 -6.73 -3.96
N GLN A 82 7.15 -6.88 -4.78
CA GLN A 82 8.44 -6.28 -4.53
C GLN A 82 8.60 -5.04 -5.41
N VAL A 83 9.06 -3.95 -4.80
CA VAL A 83 9.43 -2.72 -5.50
C VAL A 83 10.95 -2.60 -5.49
N THR A 84 11.59 -2.90 -6.62
CA THR A 84 13.04 -2.82 -6.78
C THR A 84 13.44 -1.42 -7.24
N ILE A 85 14.34 -0.80 -6.49
CA ILE A 85 14.89 0.54 -6.75
C ILE A 85 16.31 0.35 -7.27
N GLY A 86 16.73 1.11 -8.29
CA GLY A 86 18.02 0.97 -8.97
C GLY A 86 19.25 1.10 -8.07
N ASN A 87 19.09 1.63 -6.85
CA ASN A 87 20.13 1.68 -5.83
C ASN A 87 20.26 0.40 -4.97
N GLY A 88 19.59 -0.69 -5.38
CA GLY A 88 19.68 -2.01 -4.74
C GLY A 88 18.71 -2.23 -3.57
N ARG A 89 17.86 -1.24 -3.25
CA ARG A 89 16.79 -1.41 -2.25
C ARG A 89 15.59 -2.08 -2.88
N ALA A 90 14.96 -3.00 -2.15
CA ALA A 90 13.83 -3.78 -2.66
C ALA A 90 12.76 -4.01 -1.59
N PRO A 91 12.07 -2.96 -1.11
CA PRO A 91 10.97 -3.13 -0.16
C PRO A 91 9.89 -4.07 -0.70
N VAL A 92 9.42 -4.97 0.18
CA VAL A 92 8.38 -5.94 -0.11
C VAL A 92 7.08 -5.47 0.54
N PHE A 93 6.06 -5.33 -0.27
CA PHE A 93 4.71 -4.96 0.13
C PHE A 93 3.84 -6.19 0.22
N VAL A 94 3.07 -6.28 1.29
CA VAL A 94 2.13 -7.38 1.55
C VAL A 94 0.76 -6.82 1.88
N THR A 95 -0.28 -7.50 1.44
CA THR A 95 -1.66 -7.19 1.80
C THR A 95 -1.97 -7.60 3.24
N GLU A 96 -3.04 -7.05 3.80
CA GLU A 96 -3.48 -7.33 5.18
C GLU A 96 -3.72 -8.82 5.47
N ASP A 97 -4.28 -9.57 4.51
CA ASP A 97 -4.54 -11.01 4.66
C ASP A 97 -3.24 -11.82 4.80
N ILE A 98 -2.22 -11.49 4.00
CA ILE A 98 -0.89 -12.07 4.13
C ILE A 98 -0.30 -11.69 5.48
N CYS A 99 -0.45 -10.44 5.87
CA CYS A 99 0.09 -9.98 7.14
C CYS A 99 -0.48 -10.74 8.35
N ARG A 100 -1.81 -10.92 8.38
CA ARG A 100 -2.48 -11.70 9.43
C ARG A 100 -1.99 -13.15 9.48
N THR A 101 -1.70 -13.74 8.32
CA THR A 101 -1.18 -15.11 8.21
C THR A 101 0.22 -15.23 8.82
N ILE A 102 1.09 -14.25 8.57
CA ILE A 102 2.45 -14.20 9.13
C ILE A 102 2.40 -14.04 10.66
N GLY A 103 1.56 -13.14 11.16
CA GLY A 103 1.42 -12.90 12.61
C GLY A 103 0.81 -14.06 13.41
N GLN A 104 0.21 -15.05 12.76
CA GLN A 104 -0.32 -16.26 13.41
C GLN A 104 0.70 -17.42 13.48
N GLY A 105 1.89 -17.26 12.87
CA GLY A 105 2.91 -18.30 12.77
C GLY A 105 4.06 -18.20 13.78
N SER A 106 3.98 -17.31 14.78
CA SER A 106 4.99 -17.10 15.82
C SER A 106 4.64 -17.75 17.15
#